data_AF-A0A846U4J2-F1
#
_entry.id   AF-A0A846U4J2-F1
#
_cell.length_a   1.000
_cell.length_b   1.000
_cell.length_c   1.000
_cell.angle_alpha   90.00
_cell.angle_beta   90.00
_cell.angle_gamma   90.00
#
_symmetry.space_group_name_H-M   'P 1'
#
loop_
_entity.id
_entity.type
_entity.pdbx_description
1 polymer ?
#
loop_
_entity_poly.entity_id
_entity_poly.type
_entity_poly.pdbx_seq_one_letter_code
_entity_poly.pdbx_strand_id
1 'polypeptide(L)'
;MRPLSLRRWHRQSVLTAGLALLLGLQIGCASLDERQRAWIFQPGDRVWYGGAAAAEGMDDAWIDYRSNVAESRDQAVRLHGLWLAQDDPKAPVLLYLHGARFDVRASATRMRRMHELGFSVLAIDYRGFGRSSAGLPSQALADEDAHAAWDWLAHKRPQARRFIFGHSLGGAIAVQLAAEVPDEAGLIVEGSFTSIPDVVSTFRWGWLPVGPLITQRFDAASRVADIGSPLLVVHGSDDTLIQPALGRALFERAREPKRFMLIEGASHHNTNDLGQPQYREAVAELFGIGRSPP
;
A
#
# COMPACT_ATOMS: atom_id res chain seq x y z
N MET A 1 -28.25 9.14 62.60
CA MET A 1 -27.49 8.28 61.68
C MET A 1 -28.23 8.21 60.35
N ARG A 2 -27.68 8.82 59.28
CA ARG A 2 -28.25 8.82 57.91
C ARG A 2 -27.65 7.66 57.08
N PRO A 3 -28.38 7.14 56.07
CA PRO A 3 -28.04 5.90 55.37
C PRO A 3 -26.88 6.12 54.40
N LEU A 4 -25.67 5.76 54.81
CA LEU A 4 -24.48 5.82 53.95
C LEU A 4 -24.30 4.59 53.04
N SER A 5 -25.06 3.51 53.28
CA SER A 5 -24.90 2.24 52.55
C SER A 5 -25.54 2.28 51.15
N LEU A 6 -26.79 2.71 51.01
CA LEU A 6 -27.52 2.69 49.73
C LEU A 6 -26.89 3.54 48.61
N ARG A 7 -26.27 4.68 48.95
CA ARG A 7 -25.56 5.52 47.97
C ARG A 7 -24.26 4.90 47.46
N ARG A 8 -23.59 4.06 48.26
CA ARG A 8 -22.37 3.35 47.84
C ARG A 8 -22.69 2.22 46.86
N TRP A 9 -23.76 1.47 47.11
CA TRP A 9 -24.21 0.39 46.23
C TRP A 9 -24.68 0.91 44.87
N HIS A 10 -25.49 1.98 44.82
CA HIS A 10 -25.89 2.59 43.55
C HIS A 10 -24.70 3.14 42.74
N ARG A 11 -23.70 3.75 43.40
CA ARG A 11 -22.48 4.23 42.72
C ARG A 11 -21.64 3.08 42.19
N GLN A 12 -21.49 1.99 42.94
CA GLN A 12 -20.75 0.81 42.48
C GLN A 12 -21.45 0.12 41.31
N SER A 13 -22.78 -0.04 41.33
CA SER A 13 -23.54 -0.65 40.24
C SER A 13 -23.51 0.18 38.94
N VAL A 14 -23.56 1.51 39.05
CA VAL A 14 -23.42 2.42 37.89
C VAL A 14 -21.99 2.39 37.33
N LEU A 15 -20.97 2.33 38.19
CA LEU A 15 -19.58 2.20 37.77
C LEU A 15 -19.30 0.85 37.09
N THR A 16 -19.84 -0.26 37.61
CA THR A 16 -19.68 -1.58 36.99
C THR A 16 -20.45 -1.71 35.67
N ALA A 17 -21.65 -1.13 35.57
CA ALA A 17 -22.41 -1.10 34.32
C ALA A 17 -21.74 -0.23 33.26
N GLY A 18 -21.18 0.93 33.66
CA GLY A 18 -20.38 1.78 32.78
C GLY A 18 -19.11 1.07 32.30
N LEU A 19 -18.41 0.36 33.18
CA LEU A 19 -17.21 -0.41 32.83
C LEU A 19 -17.55 -1.57 31.88
N ALA A 20 -18.64 -2.29 32.11
CA ALA A 20 -19.10 -3.38 31.24
C ALA A 20 -19.54 -2.89 29.85
N LEU A 21 -20.19 -1.72 29.78
CA LEU A 21 -20.58 -1.09 28.51
C LEU A 21 -19.34 -0.62 27.73
N LEU A 22 -18.37 -0.02 28.43
CA LEU A 22 -17.08 0.37 27.84
C LEU A 22 -16.29 -0.86 27.35
N LEU A 23 -16.20 -1.92 28.15
CA LEU A 23 -15.60 -3.19 27.75
C LEU A 23 -16.32 -3.81 26.54
N GLY A 24 -17.65 -3.81 26.51
CA GLY A 24 -18.44 -4.32 25.39
C GLY A 24 -18.26 -3.52 24.10
N LEU A 25 -18.19 -2.19 24.20
CA LEU A 25 -17.89 -1.31 23.06
C LEU A 25 -16.46 -1.54 22.53
N GLN A 26 -15.48 -1.68 23.43
CA GLN A 26 -14.09 -1.97 23.06
C GLN A 26 -13.95 -3.33 22.35
N ILE A 27 -14.62 -4.39 22.86
CA ILE A 27 -14.64 -5.71 22.22
C ILE A 27 -15.33 -5.65 20.84
N GLY A 28 -16.45 -4.91 20.74
CA GLY A 28 -17.14 -4.68 19.46
C GLY A 28 -16.26 -3.96 18.44
N CYS A 29 -15.59 -2.88 18.84
CA CYS A 29 -14.69 -2.10 17.98
C CYS A 29 -13.44 -2.89 17.55
N ALA A 30 -12.82 -3.63 18.48
CA ALA A 30 -11.66 -4.49 18.15
C ALA A 30 -12.05 -5.59 17.15
N SER A 31 -13.21 -6.23 17.33
CA SER A 31 -13.71 -7.24 16.39
C SER A 31 -14.06 -6.67 15.01
N LEU A 32 -14.48 -5.40 14.95
CA LEU A 32 -14.79 -4.71 13.71
C LEU A 32 -13.51 -4.34 12.95
N ASP A 33 -12.50 -3.80 13.65
CA ASP A 33 -11.19 -3.48 13.06
C ASP A 33 -10.50 -4.73 12.52
N GLU A 34 -10.47 -5.81 13.30
CA GLU A 34 -9.89 -7.10 12.90
C GLU A 34 -10.56 -7.63 11.62
N ARG A 35 -11.89 -7.56 11.53
CA ARG A 35 -12.63 -7.96 10.33
C ARG A 35 -12.33 -7.07 9.13
N GLN A 36 -12.24 -5.76 9.31
CA GLN A 36 -11.86 -4.85 8.24
C GLN A 36 -10.47 -5.17 7.71
N ARG A 37 -9.49 -5.33 8.59
CA ARG A 37 -8.12 -5.73 8.24
C ARG A 37 -8.10 -7.03 7.44
N ALA A 38 -8.83 -8.04 7.89
CA ALA A 38 -8.92 -9.33 7.19
C ALA A 38 -9.56 -9.19 5.79
N TRP A 39 -10.59 -8.36 5.62
CA TRP A 39 -11.25 -8.16 4.33
C TRP A 39 -10.46 -7.28 3.36
N ILE A 40 -9.78 -6.25 3.88
CA ILE A 40 -9.00 -5.31 3.08
C ILE A 40 -7.74 -5.98 2.57
N PHE A 41 -6.99 -6.64 3.46
CA PHE A 41 -5.71 -7.24 3.08
C PHE A 41 -5.89 -8.65 2.51
N GLN A 42 -6.82 -9.46 3.04
CA GLN A 42 -6.95 -10.88 2.72
C GLN A 42 -5.59 -11.61 2.75
N PRO A 43 -4.86 -11.55 3.88
CA PRO A 43 -3.51 -12.08 3.97
C PRO A 43 -3.47 -13.57 3.63
N GLY A 44 -2.42 -13.99 2.95
CA GLY A 44 -2.21 -15.37 2.55
C GLY A 44 -0.92 -15.58 1.77
N ASP A 45 -0.64 -16.84 1.46
CA ASP A 45 0.50 -17.33 0.67
C ASP A 45 0.10 -17.67 -0.78
N ARG A 46 -1.03 -17.12 -1.22
CA ARG A 46 -1.62 -17.43 -2.53
C ARG A 46 -0.82 -16.74 -3.64
N VAL A 47 -0.38 -17.53 -4.61
CA VAL A 47 0.25 -17.06 -5.84
C VAL A 47 -0.78 -17.00 -6.96
N TRP A 48 -0.87 -15.89 -7.68
CA TRP A 48 -1.66 -15.81 -8.91
C TRP A 48 -1.03 -16.67 -10.02
N TYR A 49 -1.86 -17.33 -10.85
CA TYR A 49 -1.40 -18.23 -11.91
C TYR A 49 -0.34 -17.56 -12.81
N GLY A 50 0.83 -18.19 -12.95
CA GLY A 50 1.97 -17.68 -13.74
C GLY A 50 2.97 -16.78 -12.99
N GLY A 51 2.62 -16.25 -11.81
CA GLY A 51 3.51 -15.37 -11.03
C GLY A 51 4.79 -16.06 -10.56
N ALA A 52 4.71 -17.33 -10.17
CA ALA A 52 5.88 -18.12 -9.75
C ALA A 52 6.92 -18.29 -10.87
N ALA A 53 6.48 -18.51 -12.12
CA ALA A 53 7.39 -18.60 -13.26
C ALA A 53 8.02 -17.23 -13.57
N ALA A 54 7.23 -16.15 -13.50
CA ALA A 54 7.74 -14.80 -13.67
C ALA A 54 8.75 -14.40 -12.58
N ALA A 55 8.70 -15.01 -11.39
CA ALA A 55 9.65 -14.75 -10.30
C ALA A 55 11.02 -15.46 -10.48
N GLU A 56 11.16 -16.36 -11.46
CA GLU A 56 12.37 -17.17 -11.64
C GLU A 56 13.62 -16.31 -11.89
N GLY A 57 14.69 -16.52 -11.13
CA GLY A 57 15.92 -15.72 -11.24
C GLY A 57 15.86 -14.35 -10.56
N MET A 58 14.81 -14.03 -9.82
CA MET A 58 14.83 -12.96 -8.81
C MET A 58 15.45 -13.48 -7.51
N ASP A 59 16.21 -12.63 -6.83
CA ASP A 59 16.83 -12.96 -5.55
C ASP A 59 15.85 -12.77 -4.39
N ASP A 60 15.89 -13.66 -3.40
CA ASP A 60 15.22 -13.43 -2.13
C ASP A 60 15.87 -12.25 -1.38
N ALA A 61 15.07 -11.24 -1.04
CA ALA A 61 15.46 -10.16 -0.15
C ALA A 61 14.86 -10.39 1.25
N TRP A 62 15.67 -10.17 2.29
CA TRP A 62 15.24 -10.25 3.68
C TRP A 62 15.53 -8.93 4.39
N ILE A 63 14.52 -8.39 5.05
CA ILE A 63 14.57 -7.11 5.76
C ILE A 63 14.17 -7.38 7.21
N ASP A 64 15.14 -7.24 8.12
CA ASP A 64 14.94 -7.44 9.55
C ASP A 64 14.92 -6.08 10.27
N TYR A 65 13.92 -5.85 11.11
CA TYR A 65 13.80 -4.64 11.92
C TYR A 65 12.99 -4.90 13.20
N ARG A 66 12.89 -3.90 14.09
CA ARG A 66 11.99 -3.94 15.25
C ARG A 66 10.87 -2.95 15.09
N SER A 67 9.64 -3.39 15.34
CA SER A 67 8.47 -2.53 15.17
C SER A 67 8.41 -1.43 16.23
N ASN A 68 8.02 -0.25 15.79
CA ASN A 68 7.72 0.93 16.58
C ASN A 68 6.20 1.18 16.70
N VAL A 69 5.38 0.49 15.91
CA VAL A 69 3.91 0.58 15.97
C VAL A 69 3.41 0.05 17.30
N ALA A 70 2.44 0.74 17.90
CA ALA A 70 2.00 0.45 19.27
C ALA A 70 1.53 -0.99 19.52
N GLU A 71 0.86 -1.60 18.53
CA GLU A 71 0.33 -2.97 18.66
C GLU A 71 1.40 -4.06 18.54
N SER A 72 2.60 -3.74 18.03
CA SER A 72 3.70 -4.72 17.90
C SER A 72 5.06 -4.19 18.36
N ARG A 73 5.06 -3.18 19.23
CA ARG A 73 6.26 -2.48 19.69
C ARG A 73 7.34 -3.45 20.18
N ASP A 74 8.57 -3.20 19.74
CA ASP A 74 9.78 -3.97 20.03
C ASP A 74 9.78 -5.42 19.52
N GLN A 75 8.70 -5.90 18.87
CA GLN A 75 8.69 -7.22 18.24
C GLN A 75 9.66 -7.24 17.07
N ALA A 76 10.42 -8.33 16.95
CA ALA A 76 11.28 -8.57 15.80
C ALA A 76 10.40 -8.88 14.58
N VAL A 77 10.61 -8.12 13.51
CA VAL A 77 9.92 -8.29 12.24
C VAL A 77 10.96 -8.68 11.20
N ARG A 78 10.59 -9.68 10.41
CA ARG A 78 11.31 -10.11 9.22
C ARG A 78 10.38 -10.08 8.02
N LEU A 79 10.72 -9.28 7.02
CA LEU A 79 10.01 -9.23 5.75
C LEU A 79 10.76 -10.04 4.70
N HIS A 80 10.00 -10.74 3.87
CA HIS A 80 10.44 -11.36 2.64
C HIS A 80 10.14 -10.42 1.48
N GLY A 81 11.01 -10.44 0.47
CA GLY A 81 10.79 -9.76 -0.79
C GLY A 81 11.53 -10.44 -1.93
N LEU A 82 11.28 -9.93 -3.13
CA LEU A 82 12.00 -10.30 -4.34
C LEU A 82 12.79 -9.12 -4.85
N TRP A 83 14.04 -9.36 -5.22
CA TRP A 83 14.95 -8.37 -5.76
C TRP A 83 15.35 -8.75 -7.19
N LEU A 84 15.15 -7.82 -8.11
CA LEU A 84 15.56 -7.95 -9.51
C LEU A 84 16.48 -6.78 -9.87
N ALA A 85 17.78 -7.03 -9.88
CA ALA A 85 18.80 -6.01 -10.14
C ALA A 85 18.97 -5.73 -11.63
N GLN A 86 19.31 -4.48 -11.95
CA GLN A 86 20.07 -4.17 -13.16
C GLN A 86 21.55 -4.48 -12.96
N ASP A 87 22.25 -4.75 -14.06
CA ASP A 87 23.71 -4.92 -14.06
C ASP A 87 24.43 -3.62 -13.69
N ASP A 88 23.89 -2.47 -14.09
CA ASP A 88 24.44 -1.16 -13.70
C ASP A 88 24.14 -0.88 -12.21
N PRO A 89 25.16 -0.78 -11.33
CA PRO A 89 24.95 -0.48 -9.92
C PRO A 89 24.39 0.93 -9.67
N LYS A 90 24.41 1.83 -10.66
CA LYS A 90 23.84 3.18 -10.61
C LYS A 90 22.41 3.26 -11.16
N ALA A 91 21.87 2.15 -11.68
CA ALA A 91 20.50 2.12 -12.16
C ALA A 91 19.53 2.62 -11.08
N PRO A 92 18.47 3.36 -11.45
CA PRO A 92 17.45 3.78 -10.51
C PRO A 92 16.81 2.55 -9.86
N VAL A 93 16.44 2.65 -8.59
CA VAL A 93 15.76 1.57 -7.88
C VAL A 93 14.30 1.90 -7.66
N LEU A 94 13.44 0.88 -7.67
CA LEU A 94 12.00 1.02 -7.52
C LEU A 94 11.50 0.06 -6.45
N LEU A 95 10.85 0.60 -5.41
CA LEU A 95 10.10 -0.16 -4.43
C LEU A 95 8.70 -0.41 -4.97
N TYR A 96 8.39 -1.66 -5.25
CA TYR A 96 7.07 -2.11 -5.66
C TYR A 96 6.27 -2.60 -4.44
N LEU A 97 5.11 -1.98 -4.24
CA LEU A 97 4.16 -2.26 -3.17
C LEU A 97 2.91 -2.91 -3.76
N HIS A 98 2.69 -4.19 -3.44
CA HIS A 98 1.60 -4.98 -4.01
C HIS A 98 0.24 -4.65 -3.36
N GLY A 99 -0.83 -5.07 -4.02
CA GLY A 99 -2.21 -4.94 -3.55
C GLY A 99 -2.60 -6.04 -2.56
N ALA A 100 -3.89 -6.19 -2.31
CA ALA A 100 -4.40 -7.23 -1.41
C ALA A 100 -4.25 -8.66 -1.97
N ARG A 101 -4.51 -9.66 -1.12
CA ARG A 101 -4.75 -11.09 -1.42
C ARG A 101 -3.57 -11.96 -1.87
N PHE A 102 -2.62 -11.41 -2.61
CA PHE A 102 -1.54 -12.20 -3.20
C PHE A 102 -0.19 -11.79 -2.65
N ASP A 103 0.73 -12.77 -2.58
CA ASP A 103 2.11 -12.50 -2.20
C ASP A 103 2.91 -11.87 -3.34
N VAL A 104 4.14 -11.47 -3.01
CA VAL A 104 5.10 -10.78 -3.85
C VAL A 104 5.33 -11.45 -5.21
N ARG A 105 5.23 -12.78 -5.31
CA ARG A 105 5.44 -13.52 -6.57
C ARG A 105 4.35 -13.21 -7.60
N ALA A 106 3.13 -12.88 -7.16
CA ALA A 106 2.08 -12.43 -8.07
C ALA A 106 2.41 -11.10 -8.77
N SER A 107 3.36 -10.34 -8.22
CA SER A 107 3.82 -9.07 -8.78
C SER A 107 4.99 -9.22 -9.74
N ALA A 108 5.56 -10.41 -9.90
CA ALA A 108 6.80 -10.61 -10.64
C ALA A 108 6.72 -10.16 -12.11
N THR A 109 5.58 -10.34 -12.79
CA THR A 109 5.39 -9.84 -14.16
C THR A 109 5.49 -8.32 -14.23
N ARG A 110 4.90 -7.59 -13.27
CA ARG A 110 5.02 -6.12 -13.17
C ARG A 110 6.44 -5.71 -12.82
N MET A 111 7.09 -6.43 -11.92
CA MET A 111 8.50 -6.18 -11.58
C MET A 111 9.40 -6.30 -12.82
N ARG A 112 9.23 -7.34 -13.64
CA ARG A 112 10.01 -7.49 -14.88
C ARG A 112 9.80 -6.35 -15.85
N ARG A 113 8.55 -5.90 -16.02
CA ARG A 113 8.27 -4.77 -16.92
C ARG A 113 8.87 -3.47 -16.40
N MET A 114 8.89 -3.23 -15.09
CA MET A 114 9.63 -2.09 -14.54
C MET A 114 11.14 -2.27 -14.71
N HIS A 115 11.65 -3.49 -14.58
CA HIS A 115 13.04 -3.80 -14.88
C HIS A 115 13.40 -3.54 -16.35
N GLU A 116 12.53 -3.90 -17.30
CA GLU A 116 12.72 -3.58 -18.73
C GLU A 116 12.71 -2.07 -19.03
N LEU A 117 12.15 -1.26 -18.13
CA LEU A 117 12.22 0.21 -18.20
C LEU A 117 13.51 0.79 -17.58
N GLY A 118 14.39 -0.04 -17.04
CA GLY A 118 15.70 0.34 -16.51
C GLY A 118 15.79 0.45 -14.99
N PHE A 119 14.75 0.03 -14.25
CA PHE A 119 14.79 0.00 -12.79
C PHE A 119 15.44 -1.29 -12.28
N SER A 120 16.18 -1.21 -11.17
CA SER A 120 16.30 -2.37 -10.28
C SER A 120 15.08 -2.38 -9.36
N VAL A 121 14.43 -3.53 -9.17
CA VAL A 121 13.13 -3.58 -8.51
C VAL A 121 13.21 -4.41 -7.24
N LEU A 122 12.81 -3.81 -6.11
CA LEU A 122 12.49 -4.53 -4.88
C LEU A 122 10.97 -4.59 -4.75
N ALA A 123 10.41 -5.78 -4.56
CA ALA A 123 9.04 -5.92 -4.08
C ALA A 123 9.08 -6.66 -2.74
N ILE A 124 8.17 -6.35 -1.82
CA ILE A 124 8.12 -6.96 -0.47
C ILE A 124 6.75 -7.58 -0.24
N ASP A 125 6.71 -8.64 0.57
CA ASP A 125 5.50 -9.05 1.28
C ASP A 125 5.39 -8.25 2.58
N TYR A 126 4.24 -7.63 2.84
CA TYR A 126 3.95 -7.06 4.17
C TYR A 126 3.85 -8.16 5.22
N ARG A 127 3.91 -7.80 6.51
CA ARG A 127 3.56 -8.74 7.60
C ARG A 127 2.21 -9.39 7.32
N GLY A 128 2.13 -10.71 7.48
CA GLY A 128 0.95 -11.52 7.18
C GLY A 128 0.86 -12.05 5.74
N PHE A 129 1.75 -11.64 4.83
CA PHE A 129 1.81 -12.16 3.46
C PHE A 129 2.99 -13.08 3.22
N GLY A 130 2.79 -14.06 2.34
CA GLY A 130 3.83 -14.95 1.83
C GLY A 130 4.75 -15.49 2.91
N ARG A 131 6.03 -15.11 2.86
CA ARG A 131 7.06 -15.58 3.81
C ARG A 131 7.47 -14.52 4.84
N SER A 132 6.83 -13.36 4.84
CA SER A 132 7.02 -12.34 5.86
C SER A 132 6.47 -12.80 7.21
N SER A 133 6.89 -12.11 8.27
CA SER A 133 6.45 -12.41 9.64
C SER A 133 4.93 -12.48 9.72
N ALA A 134 4.41 -13.49 10.41
CA ALA A 134 2.98 -13.71 10.54
C ALA A 134 2.30 -12.58 11.34
N GLY A 135 1.03 -12.34 11.04
CA GLY A 135 0.22 -11.34 11.72
C GLY A 135 -0.95 -10.90 10.84
N LEU A 136 -1.90 -10.18 11.43
CA LEU A 136 -2.96 -9.53 10.68
C LEU A 136 -2.50 -8.11 10.30
N PRO A 137 -2.30 -7.80 9.00
CA PRO A 137 -1.82 -6.48 8.62
C PRO A 137 -2.83 -5.38 8.98
N SER A 138 -2.33 -4.19 9.32
CA SER A 138 -3.09 -2.93 9.33
C SER A 138 -2.42 -1.96 8.37
N GLN A 139 -3.11 -0.85 8.10
CA GLN A 139 -2.50 0.34 7.51
C GLN A 139 -1.20 0.71 8.24
N ALA A 140 -1.22 0.89 9.57
CA ALA A 140 -0.03 1.28 10.33
C ALA A 140 1.14 0.29 10.21
N LEU A 141 0.85 -1.02 10.19
CA LEU A 141 1.88 -2.03 9.99
C LEU A 141 2.42 -2.04 8.55
N ALA A 142 1.55 -1.89 7.55
CA ALA A 142 1.94 -1.86 6.15
C ALA A 142 2.76 -0.61 5.81
N ASP A 143 2.40 0.54 6.40
CA ASP A 143 3.16 1.78 6.29
C ASP A 143 4.57 1.61 6.89
N GLU A 144 4.68 1.01 8.09
CA GLU A 144 5.97 0.69 8.71
C GLU A 144 6.80 -0.31 7.88
N ASP A 145 6.16 -1.34 7.31
CA ASP A 145 6.82 -2.32 6.43
C ASP A 145 7.39 -1.65 5.17
N ALA A 146 6.64 -0.71 4.59
CA ALA A 146 7.07 0.04 3.42
C ALA A 146 8.26 0.96 3.72
N HIS A 147 8.26 1.63 4.89
CA HIS A 147 9.41 2.41 5.37
C HIS A 147 10.66 1.55 5.56
N ALA A 148 10.53 0.38 6.22
CA ALA A 148 11.66 -0.52 6.41
C ALA A 148 12.28 -0.98 5.08
N ALA A 149 11.45 -1.21 4.06
CA ALA A 149 11.92 -1.57 2.73
C ALA A 149 12.55 -0.39 1.97
N TRP A 150 12.03 0.83 2.16
CA TRP A 150 12.63 2.05 1.63
C TRP A 150 14.05 2.28 2.19
N ASP A 151 14.19 2.13 3.51
CA ASP A 151 15.48 2.22 4.19
C ASP A 151 16.44 1.13 3.71
N TRP A 152 15.95 -0.10 3.54
CA TRP A 152 16.77 -1.18 3.00
C TRP A 152 17.30 -0.84 1.60
N LEU A 153 16.48 -0.26 0.72
CA LEU A 153 16.92 0.19 -0.60
C LEU A 153 17.99 1.29 -0.51
N ALA A 154 17.80 2.25 0.41
CA ALA A 154 18.77 3.31 0.65
C ALA A 154 20.14 2.74 1.06
N HIS A 155 20.18 1.70 1.89
CA HIS A 155 21.41 1.01 2.26
C HIS A 155 21.99 0.16 1.13
N LYS A 156 21.14 -0.53 0.36
CA LYS A 156 21.56 -1.44 -0.71
C LYS A 156 22.13 -0.69 -1.92
N ARG A 157 21.58 0.50 -2.22
CA ARG A 157 21.93 1.35 -3.38
C ARG A 157 21.94 2.83 -2.99
N PRO A 158 22.91 3.28 -2.16
CA PRO A 158 22.91 4.62 -1.56
C PRO A 158 23.03 5.77 -2.56
N GLN A 159 23.56 5.51 -3.76
CA GLN A 159 23.73 6.52 -4.81
C GLN A 159 22.62 6.50 -5.86
N ALA A 160 21.72 5.52 -5.82
CA ALA A 160 20.65 5.39 -6.81
C ALA A 160 19.49 6.32 -6.49
N ARG A 161 18.90 6.90 -7.54
CA ARG A 161 17.58 7.53 -7.44
C ARG A 161 16.56 6.45 -7.07
N ARG A 162 15.75 6.70 -6.05
CA ARG A 162 14.75 5.75 -5.54
C ARG A 162 13.35 6.18 -5.96
N PHE A 163 12.53 5.22 -6.38
CA PHE A 163 11.17 5.43 -6.85
C PHE A 163 10.23 4.48 -6.13
N ILE A 164 8.96 4.84 -6.08
CA ILE A 164 7.92 4.02 -5.47
C ILE A 164 6.90 3.66 -6.54
N PHE A 165 6.46 2.41 -6.58
CA PHE A 165 5.34 1.94 -7.37
C PHE A 165 4.35 1.26 -6.44
N GLY A 166 3.10 1.71 -6.45
CA GLY A 166 2.02 1.04 -5.72
C GLY A 166 0.90 0.57 -6.62
N HIS A 167 0.49 -0.69 -6.48
CA HIS A 167 -0.66 -1.26 -7.20
C HIS A 167 -1.86 -1.45 -6.27
N SER A 168 -3.04 -0.98 -6.68
CA SER A 168 -4.30 -1.16 -5.94
C SER A 168 -4.17 -0.63 -4.49
N LEU A 169 -4.35 -1.46 -3.46
CA LEU A 169 -4.08 -1.11 -2.06
C LEU A 169 -2.65 -0.58 -1.84
N GLY A 170 -1.66 -1.18 -2.50
CA GLY A 170 -0.27 -0.74 -2.46
C GLY A 170 -0.07 0.68 -2.98
N GLY A 171 -0.98 1.18 -3.83
CA GLY A 171 -0.99 2.58 -4.27
C GLY A 171 -1.25 3.57 -3.13
N ALA A 172 -2.15 3.26 -2.21
CA ALA A 172 -2.40 4.12 -1.05
C ALA A 172 -1.22 4.09 -0.06
N ILE A 173 -0.60 2.93 0.14
CA ILE A 173 0.61 2.77 0.95
C ILE A 173 1.78 3.55 0.31
N ALA A 174 1.92 3.47 -1.02
CA ALA A 174 2.93 4.20 -1.77
C ALA A 174 2.78 5.72 -1.66
N VAL A 175 1.54 6.23 -1.71
CA VAL A 175 1.26 7.66 -1.50
C VAL A 175 1.62 8.09 -0.08
N GLN A 176 1.29 7.28 0.94
CA GLN A 176 1.66 7.56 2.32
C GLN A 176 3.18 7.63 2.48
N LEU A 177 3.90 6.61 1.99
CA LEU A 177 5.36 6.54 2.04
C LEU A 177 5.99 7.76 1.35
N ALA A 178 5.57 8.06 0.11
CA ALA A 178 6.10 9.17 -0.68
C ALA A 178 5.86 10.55 -0.02
N ALA A 179 4.80 10.69 0.78
CA ALA A 179 4.51 11.92 1.51
C ALA A 179 5.36 12.08 2.80
N GLU A 180 6.10 11.06 3.21
CA GLU A 180 6.84 11.04 4.48
C GLU A 180 8.35 10.95 4.29
N VAL A 181 8.81 10.32 3.20
CA VAL A 181 10.24 10.23 2.89
C VAL A 181 10.69 11.50 2.15
N PRO A 182 11.92 11.99 2.37
CA PRO A 182 12.39 13.25 1.77
C PRO A 182 13.17 13.07 0.46
N ASP A 183 13.42 11.83 0.04
CA ASP A 183 14.41 11.47 -0.98
C ASP A 183 13.86 10.59 -2.10
N GLU A 184 12.54 10.53 -2.25
CA GLU A 184 11.87 9.88 -3.37
C GLU A 184 11.99 10.72 -4.64
N ALA A 185 12.42 10.08 -5.72
CA ALA A 185 12.64 10.74 -7.01
C ALA A 185 11.40 10.71 -7.93
N GLY A 186 10.36 9.99 -7.53
CA GLY A 186 9.08 9.90 -8.25
C GLY A 186 8.21 8.75 -7.77
N LEU A 187 6.92 8.86 -8.04
CA LEU A 187 5.88 7.91 -7.63
C LEU A 187 5.07 7.44 -8.85
N ILE A 188 4.80 6.13 -8.90
CA ILE A 188 3.85 5.51 -9.82
C ILE A 188 2.72 4.89 -9.01
N VAL A 189 1.47 5.26 -9.30
CA VAL A 189 0.27 4.69 -8.69
C VAL A 189 -0.57 4.04 -9.78
N GLU A 190 -0.82 2.74 -9.66
CA GLU A 190 -1.59 1.98 -10.65
C GLU A 190 -2.87 1.38 -10.06
N GLY A 191 -4.02 1.66 -10.69
CA GLY A 191 -5.30 1.04 -10.33
C GLY A 191 -5.72 1.33 -8.90
N SER A 192 -5.30 2.46 -8.33
CA SER A 192 -5.52 2.80 -6.93
C SER A 192 -6.66 3.81 -6.78
N PHE A 193 -6.83 4.33 -5.57
CA PHE A 193 -8.01 5.05 -5.13
C PHE A 193 -7.65 6.19 -4.19
N THR A 194 -8.63 7.07 -3.92
CA THR A 194 -8.49 8.20 -3.01
C THR A 194 -8.52 7.78 -1.53
N SER A 195 -9.43 6.89 -1.17
CA SER A 195 -9.52 6.29 0.17
C SER A 195 -10.41 5.04 0.17
N ILE A 196 -10.30 4.17 1.17
CA ILE A 196 -11.24 3.03 1.32
C ILE A 196 -12.69 3.50 1.51
N PRO A 197 -13.00 4.53 2.31
CA PRO A 197 -14.33 5.11 2.35
C PRO A 197 -14.88 5.48 0.96
N ASP A 198 -14.05 6.07 0.10
CA ASP A 198 -14.47 6.41 -1.27
C ASP A 198 -14.71 5.16 -2.11
N VAL A 199 -13.86 4.13 -2.01
CA VAL A 199 -14.10 2.84 -2.67
C VAL A 199 -15.44 2.25 -2.25
N VAL A 200 -15.73 2.21 -0.94
CA VAL A 200 -17.00 1.70 -0.40
C VAL A 200 -18.18 2.50 -0.92
N SER A 201 -18.03 3.82 -1.10
CA SER A 201 -19.07 4.69 -1.65
C SER A 201 -19.47 4.34 -3.09
N THR A 202 -18.58 3.69 -3.85
CA THR A 202 -18.85 3.26 -5.22
C THR A 202 -19.67 1.96 -5.33
N PHE A 203 -19.84 1.23 -4.22
CA PHE A 203 -20.61 -0.01 -4.20
C PHE A 203 -22.12 0.26 -4.21
N ARG A 204 -22.91 -0.78 -4.53
CA ARG A 204 -24.39 -0.71 -4.59
C ARG A 204 -25.05 -0.06 -3.36
N TRP A 205 -24.47 -0.23 -2.18
CA TRP A 205 -24.96 0.31 -0.91
C TRP A 205 -24.08 1.42 -0.33
N GLY A 206 -23.22 2.02 -1.17
CA GLY A 206 -22.24 3.04 -0.76
C GLY A 206 -22.84 4.36 -0.28
N TRP A 207 -24.15 4.57 -0.46
CA TRP A 207 -24.88 5.72 0.08
C TRP A 207 -25.10 5.66 1.60
N LEU A 208 -24.87 4.50 2.24
CA LEU A 208 -24.97 4.36 3.69
C LEU A 208 -23.79 5.06 4.39
N PRO A 209 -24.01 5.83 5.47
CA PRO A 209 -22.97 6.61 6.14
C PRO A 209 -22.08 5.73 7.05
N VAL A 210 -21.45 4.70 6.48
CA VAL A 210 -20.56 3.77 7.21
C VAL A 210 -19.14 4.31 7.39
N GLY A 211 -18.83 5.48 6.83
CA GLY A 211 -17.51 6.12 6.89
C GLY A 211 -16.90 6.22 8.30
N PRO A 212 -17.66 6.62 9.35
CA PRO A 212 -17.15 6.66 10.73
C PRO A 212 -16.78 5.29 11.32
N LEU A 213 -17.26 4.20 10.72
CA LEU A 213 -16.98 2.83 11.16
C LEU A 213 -15.72 2.27 10.48
N ILE A 214 -15.21 2.91 9.42
CA ILE A 214 -14.03 2.45 8.69
C ILE A 214 -12.76 2.88 9.45
N THR A 215 -12.07 1.90 10.03
CA THR A 215 -10.86 2.12 10.85
C THR A 215 -9.60 2.14 10.01
N GLN A 216 -9.57 1.34 8.94
CA GLN A 216 -8.47 1.24 7.98
C GLN A 216 -8.78 2.13 6.77
N ARG A 217 -8.40 3.41 6.82
CA ARG A 217 -8.90 4.42 5.89
C ARG A 217 -8.11 4.49 4.57
N PHE A 218 -6.80 4.28 4.63
CA PHE A 218 -5.87 4.44 3.51
C PHE A 218 -6.14 5.74 2.72
N ASP A 219 -6.12 6.87 3.44
CA ASP A 219 -6.53 8.18 2.93
C ASP A 219 -5.43 8.85 2.09
N ALA A 220 -5.18 8.27 0.91
CA ALA A 220 -4.19 8.75 -0.04
C ALA A 220 -4.52 10.17 -0.56
N ALA A 221 -5.81 10.49 -0.72
CA ALA A 221 -6.25 11.80 -1.19
C ALA A 221 -5.82 12.95 -0.27
N SER A 222 -5.77 12.71 1.04
CA SER A 222 -5.29 13.72 2.00
C SER A 222 -3.78 13.96 1.95
N ARG A 223 -3.00 13.01 1.42
CA ARG A 223 -1.52 13.03 1.45
C ARG A 223 -0.86 13.28 0.10
N VAL A 224 -1.55 12.99 -1.00
CA VAL A 224 -0.97 13.08 -2.36
C VAL A 224 -0.47 14.49 -2.71
N ALA A 225 -1.03 15.54 -2.09
CA ALA A 225 -0.60 16.91 -2.30
C ALA A 225 0.71 17.25 -1.55
N ASP A 226 1.14 16.43 -0.60
CA ASP A 226 2.40 16.62 0.14
C ASP A 226 3.60 16.13 -0.68
N ILE A 227 3.36 15.31 -1.71
CA ILE A 227 4.40 14.76 -2.58
C ILE A 227 4.91 15.86 -3.52
N GLY A 228 6.21 16.13 -3.43
CA GLY A 228 6.89 17.14 -4.26
C GLY A 228 7.55 16.56 -5.52
N SER A 229 7.79 15.25 -5.54
CA SER A 229 8.37 14.55 -6.68
C SER A 229 7.34 14.25 -7.78
N PRO A 230 7.79 13.93 -9.01
CA PRO A 230 6.88 13.67 -10.12
C PRO A 230 5.95 12.47 -9.87
N LEU A 231 4.68 12.59 -10.24
CA LEU A 231 3.66 11.54 -10.05
C LEU A 231 3.07 11.02 -11.37
N LEU A 232 3.15 9.71 -11.60
CA LEU A 232 2.42 9.02 -12.65
C LEU A 232 1.24 8.25 -12.04
N VAL A 233 0.01 8.61 -12.43
CA VAL A 233 -1.20 7.85 -12.09
C VAL A 233 -1.68 7.07 -13.31
N VAL A 234 -1.82 5.76 -13.16
CA VAL A 234 -2.24 4.84 -14.22
C VAL A 234 -3.53 4.14 -13.84
N HIS A 235 -4.48 4.06 -14.76
CA HIS A 235 -5.74 3.34 -14.55
C HIS A 235 -6.19 2.65 -15.82
N GLY A 236 -6.92 1.53 -15.71
CA GLY A 236 -7.56 0.89 -16.85
C GLY A 236 -8.99 1.38 -17.04
N SER A 237 -9.44 1.62 -18.28
CA SER A 237 -10.81 2.12 -18.53
C SER A 237 -11.90 1.17 -18.05
N ASP A 238 -11.61 -0.13 -18.04
CA ASP A 238 -12.56 -1.22 -17.77
C ASP A 238 -12.35 -1.79 -16.36
N ASP A 239 -11.70 -1.04 -15.48
CA ASP A 239 -11.54 -1.40 -14.07
C ASP A 239 -12.87 -1.31 -13.33
N THR A 240 -13.44 -2.48 -13.04
CA THR A 240 -14.69 -2.63 -12.29
C THR A 240 -14.48 -2.87 -10.80
N LEU A 241 -13.23 -3.10 -10.36
CA LEU A 241 -12.89 -3.29 -8.95
C LEU A 241 -12.65 -1.94 -8.28
N ILE A 242 -11.82 -1.11 -8.90
CA ILE A 242 -11.53 0.25 -8.46
C ILE A 242 -11.86 1.18 -9.62
N GLN A 243 -12.94 1.96 -9.48
CA GLN A 243 -13.42 2.77 -10.60
C GLN A 243 -12.36 3.80 -11.04
N PRO A 244 -12.14 4.02 -12.34
CA PRO A 244 -11.12 4.95 -12.85
C PRO A 244 -11.31 6.39 -12.38
N ALA A 245 -12.54 6.76 -12.03
CA ALA A 245 -12.85 8.05 -11.42
C ALA A 245 -12.07 8.29 -10.13
N LEU A 246 -11.79 7.27 -9.32
CA LEU A 246 -11.01 7.40 -8.09
C LEU A 246 -9.53 7.68 -8.39
N GLY A 247 -8.94 6.99 -9.37
CA GLY A 247 -7.59 7.27 -9.83
C GLY A 247 -7.47 8.69 -10.42
N ARG A 248 -8.43 9.12 -11.25
CA ARG A 248 -8.51 10.49 -11.75
C ARG A 248 -8.57 11.52 -10.62
N ALA A 249 -9.43 11.28 -9.65
CA ALA A 249 -9.64 12.18 -8.51
C ALA A 249 -8.38 12.29 -7.63
N LEU A 250 -7.62 11.20 -7.49
CA LEU A 250 -6.31 11.22 -6.82
C LEU A 250 -5.30 12.07 -7.60
N PHE A 251 -5.20 11.87 -8.93
CA PHE A 251 -4.34 12.66 -9.82
C PHE A 251 -4.66 14.16 -9.75
N GLU A 252 -5.94 14.54 -9.76
CA GLU A 252 -6.35 15.95 -9.73
C GLU A 252 -5.89 16.66 -8.45
N ARG A 253 -5.83 15.95 -7.31
CA ARG A 253 -5.37 16.48 -6.02
C ARG A 253 -3.85 16.58 -5.89
N ALA A 254 -3.09 15.87 -6.71
CA ALA A 254 -1.63 15.88 -6.68
C ALA A 254 -1.04 17.20 -7.21
N ARG A 255 0.21 17.49 -6.84
CA ARG A 255 0.96 18.62 -7.39
C ARG A 255 1.63 18.26 -8.71
N GLU A 256 1.97 19.29 -9.49
CA GLU A 256 2.84 19.13 -10.66
C GLU A 256 4.31 18.93 -10.23
N PRO A 257 5.14 18.21 -11.02
CA PRO A 257 4.81 17.60 -12.30
C PRO A 257 4.06 16.26 -12.15
N LYS A 258 2.96 16.09 -12.87
CA LYS A 258 2.17 14.85 -12.84
C LYS A 258 1.67 14.43 -14.22
N ARG A 259 1.43 13.12 -14.41
CA ARG A 259 0.79 12.58 -15.61
C ARG A 259 -0.29 11.57 -15.23
N PHE A 260 -1.45 11.67 -15.89
CA PHE A 260 -2.49 10.65 -15.81
C PHE A 260 -2.51 9.83 -17.08
N MET A 261 -2.63 8.52 -16.93
CA MET A 261 -2.65 7.57 -18.04
C MET A 261 -3.85 6.63 -17.89
N LEU A 262 -4.84 6.81 -18.77
CA LEU A 262 -5.93 5.84 -18.93
C LEU A 262 -5.53 4.83 -20.01
N ILE A 263 -5.50 3.55 -19.65
CA ILE A 263 -5.23 2.46 -20.59
C ILE A 263 -6.59 1.91 -21.04
N GLU A 264 -6.98 2.27 -22.26
CA GLU A 264 -8.23 1.82 -22.88
C GLU A 264 -8.29 0.30 -22.99
N GLY A 265 -9.42 -0.28 -22.60
CA GLY A 265 -9.67 -1.73 -22.55
C GLY A 265 -8.95 -2.48 -21.42
N ALA A 266 -8.17 -1.80 -20.58
CA ALA A 266 -7.51 -2.45 -19.46
C ALA A 266 -8.44 -2.58 -18.25
N SER A 267 -8.36 -3.75 -17.62
CA SER A 267 -8.95 -4.08 -16.33
C SER A 267 -8.01 -3.70 -15.17
N HIS A 268 -8.45 -3.96 -13.94
CA HIS A 268 -7.63 -3.81 -12.73
C HIS A 268 -6.28 -4.54 -12.79
N HIS A 269 -6.17 -5.63 -13.55
CA HIS A 269 -5.02 -6.54 -13.44
C HIS A 269 -4.00 -6.45 -14.58
N ASN A 270 -4.33 -5.79 -15.70
CA ASN A 270 -3.53 -5.87 -16.94
C ASN A 270 -3.17 -4.51 -17.58
N THR A 271 -3.35 -3.39 -16.86
CA THR A 271 -2.88 -2.06 -17.28
C THR A 271 -1.41 -2.04 -17.68
N ASN A 272 -0.54 -2.65 -16.88
CA ASN A 272 0.89 -2.74 -17.18
C ASN A 272 1.21 -3.70 -18.35
N ASP A 273 0.24 -4.48 -18.82
CA ASP A 273 0.40 -5.37 -19.98
C ASP A 273 0.04 -4.65 -21.28
N LEU A 274 -1.16 -4.08 -21.31
CA LEU A 274 -1.69 -3.39 -22.48
C LEU A 274 -1.07 -2.02 -22.69
N GLY A 275 -0.62 -1.38 -21.61
CA GLY A 275 -0.08 -0.02 -21.63
C GLY A 275 1.43 0.10 -21.78
N GLN A 276 2.15 -0.97 -22.16
CA GLN A 276 3.63 -0.98 -22.16
C GLN A 276 4.27 0.19 -22.93
N PRO A 277 3.82 0.55 -24.16
CA PRO A 277 4.36 1.71 -24.87
C PRO A 277 4.16 3.02 -24.09
N GLN A 278 2.97 3.22 -23.52
CA GLN A 278 2.62 4.43 -22.76
C GLN A 278 3.40 4.51 -21.44
N TYR A 279 3.66 3.37 -20.78
CA TYR A 279 4.55 3.31 -19.62
C TYR A 279 5.97 3.76 -19.98
N ARG A 280 6.52 3.27 -21.10
CA ARG A 280 7.86 3.64 -21.55
C ARG A 280 7.99 5.13 -21.83
N GLU A 281 7.01 5.70 -22.54
CA GLU A 281 6.95 7.14 -22.82
C GLU A 281 6.84 7.95 -21.51
N ALA A 282 5.87 7.62 -20.65
CA ALA A 282 5.62 8.35 -19.41
C ALA A 282 6.83 8.33 -18.45
N VAL A 283 7.48 7.17 -18.30
CA VAL A 283 8.69 7.03 -17.47
C VAL A 283 9.86 7.84 -18.06
N ALA A 284 10.03 7.85 -19.38
CA ALA A 284 11.10 8.61 -20.04
C ALA A 284 10.87 10.13 -19.99
N GLU A 285 9.62 10.58 -20.06
CA GLU A 285 9.27 12.00 -19.98
C GLU A 285 9.29 12.52 -18.56
N LEU A 286 8.63 11.81 -17.64
CA LEU A 286 8.38 12.29 -16.29
C LEU A 286 9.57 12.05 -15.35
N PHE A 287 10.29 10.93 -15.51
CA PHE A 287 11.39 10.55 -14.64
C PHE A 287 12.77 10.63 -15.31
N GLY A 288 12.81 10.77 -16.64
CA GLY A 288 14.06 10.83 -17.40
C GLY A 288 14.79 9.48 -17.47
N ILE A 289 14.06 8.36 -17.40
CA ILE A 289 14.64 7.00 -17.37
C ILE A 289 14.40 6.32 -18.72
N GLY A 290 15.38 5.54 -19.22
CA GLY A 290 15.21 4.78 -20.46
C GLY A 290 15.28 5.63 -21.74
N ARG A 291 15.68 6.90 -21.65
CA ARG A 291 16.13 7.65 -22.83
C ARG A 291 17.44 7.02 -23.31
N SER A 292 17.51 6.60 -24.57
CA SER A 292 18.81 6.46 -25.23
C SER A 292 19.54 7.81 -25.09
N PRO A 293 20.85 7.84 -24.77
CA PRO A 293 21.57 9.09 -24.80
C PRO A 293 21.42 9.75 -26.19
N PRO A 294 21.36 11.09 -26.26
CA PRO A 294 21.38 11.79 -27.54
C PRO A 294 22.64 11.48 -28.35
#